data_AF-A0A5C8UNP5-F1
#
_entry.id   AF-A0A5C8UNP5-F1
#
_cell.length_a   1.000
_cell.length_b   1.000
_cell.length_c   1.000
_cell.angle_alpha   90.00
_cell.angle_beta   90.00
_cell.angle_gamma   90.00
#
_symmetry.space_group_name_H-M   'P 1'
#
loop_
_entity.id
_entity.type
_entity.pdbx_description
1 polymer ?
#
loop_
_entity_poly.entity_id
_entity_poly.type
_entity_poly.pdbx_seq_one_letter_code
_entity_poly.pdbx_strand_id
1 'polypeptide(L)'
;MSTTRGSSGGRCASRCDSRALTASIVSRSRGRFRSPGIAWLSSSTAGRGDREWSKSWSESVGRTSSIRRWGHPCRCRRFHDDSPSASVESVGPVRREPGDLDPRSRSTTFQKEGAMTTIDPDRSTQSLRLGLAAPLFAAPGIPAMRTPSLEKLDWPQTLEAIRSAEALGYDSVWFSDHLFHGRDGEFLESWTTLAAAAGATTRIRLVNNHLGIGFRAAPLIAKMAATVDVIADGRFELFISHGMREREHTSYGFDWLPDEDRRIARLAEATDVIRALWTGRPVDHAGVYYRLEGALSTPVPAHDVPIWLGGPLSDSAVRLITASADGWNALPASLTEYAAQAARIDLACQAIGRDPATLRRSLETQVLVLDDASGWDGWMTRWAELRDRAPLGFATSDMFPNGTAIDDPDAFTTSCLDNFIIGTRDEVATKLAAYRALGVDEVVCWFMDWPLGDSLRTLAEDVRPMLSGT
;
A
#
# COMPACT_ATOMS: atom_id res chain seq x y z
N MET A 1 7.55 52.20 -32.48
CA MET A 1 6.94 53.11 -33.47
C MET A 1 5.75 52.35 -34.08
N SER A 2 4.49 52.72 -33.84
CA SER A 2 3.74 53.84 -34.46
C SER A 2 3.42 53.55 -35.94
N THR A 3 2.18 53.54 -36.47
CA THR A 3 0.83 53.84 -35.92
C THR A 3 -0.31 53.50 -36.92
N THR A 4 -1.50 53.06 -36.45
CA THR A 4 -2.89 53.26 -37.02
C THR A 4 -3.24 52.75 -38.45
N ARG A 5 -4.48 52.40 -38.88
CA ARG A 5 -5.89 52.22 -38.39
C ARG A 5 -6.68 51.45 -39.52
N GLY A 6 -7.89 50.88 -39.39
CA GLY A 6 -8.78 50.63 -38.24
C GLY A 6 -10.30 50.77 -38.54
N SER A 7 -11.03 49.67 -38.83
CA SER A 7 -12.51 49.56 -39.00
C SER A 7 -13.06 48.44 -38.09
N SER A 8 -13.93 48.64 -37.10
CA SER A 8 -15.31 49.21 -37.00
C SER A 8 -16.41 48.15 -37.05
N GLY A 9 -17.01 47.84 -35.88
CA GLY A 9 -18.20 46.99 -35.75
C GLY A 9 -18.41 46.52 -34.31
N GLY A 10 -19.37 47.10 -33.58
CA GLY A 10 -19.58 46.81 -32.15
C GLY A 10 -21.04 46.65 -31.74
N ARG A 11 -21.22 46.13 -30.50
CA ARG A 11 -22.41 45.97 -29.62
C ARG A 11 -22.27 44.62 -28.89
N CYS A 12 -22.68 44.42 -27.63
CA CYS A 12 -23.24 45.32 -26.62
C CYS A 12 -22.80 44.82 -25.22
N ALA A 13 -22.94 45.64 -24.17
CA ALA A 13 -22.51 45.30 -22.81
C ALA A 13 -23.69 44.99 -21.87
N SER A 14 -23.47 44.09 -20.91
CA SER A 14 -24.23 44.07 -19.65
C SER A 14 -23.32 43.62 -18.49
N ARG A 15 -23.52 44.23 -17.32
CA ARG A 15 -22.80 43.93 -16.07
C ARG A 15 -23.58 42.87 -15.28
N CYS A 16 -22.88 42.03 -14.53
CA CYS A 16 -23.41 41.44 -13.31
C CYS A 16 -22.57 41.91 -12.13
N ASP A 17 -23.24 42.46 -11.12
CA ASP A 17 -22.63 43.08 -9.95
C ASP A 17 -22.93 42.26 -8.69
N SER A 18 -22.08 42.42 -7.69
CA SER A 18 -22.13 41.70 -6.41
C SER A 18 -23.40 41.99 -5.60
N ARG A 19 -23.94 40.97 -4.91
CA ARG A 19 -24.90 41.17 -3.81
C ARG A 19 -24.70 40.18 -2.66
N ALA A 20 -24.39 40.72 -1.49
CA ALA A 20 -24.58 40.06 -0.21
C ALA A 20 -26.07 40.09 0.19
N LEU A 21 -26.49 39.15 1.06
CA LEU A 21 -27.76 39.23 1.77
C LEU A 21 -27.59 38.86 3.24
N THR A 22 -28.06 39.75 4.11
CA THR A 22 -28.02 39.65 5.57
C THR A 22 -29.25 38.92 6.12
N ALA A 23 -29.17 38.50 7.39
CA ALA A 23 -30.14 37.64 8.05
C ALA A 23 -31.52 38.25 8.34
N SER A 24 -32.50 37.38 8.61
CA SER A 24 -33.65 37.70 9.46
C SER A 24 -34.10 36.49 10.29
N ILE A 25 -34.75 36.74 11.42
CA ILE A 25 -35.02 35.76 12.51
C ILE A 25 -36.55 35.58 12.68
N VAL A 26 -36.94 34.45 13.29
CA VAL A 26 -38.24 34.15 13.96
C VAL A 26 -39.24 33.32 13.14
N SER A 27 -39.37 32.03 13.50
CA SER A 27 -40.57 31.56 14.22
C SER A 27 -40.26 30.35 15.11
N ARG A 28 -41.07 30.15 16.16
CA ARG A 28 -40.90 29.07 17.14
C ARG A 28 -41.84 27.90 16.84
N SER A 29 -41.35 26.67 16.97
CA SER A 29 -42.20 25.53 17.34
C SER A 29 -41.54 24.74 18.48
N ARG A 30 -42.35 24.27 19.43
CA ARG A 30 -41.86 23.58 20.65
C ARG A 30 -41.96 22.08 20.46
N GLY A 31 -40.83 21.38 20.49
CA GLY A 31 -40.76 19.92 20.63
C GLY A 31 -39.93 19.53 21.85
N ARG A 32 -40.56 19.03 22.91
CA ARG A 32 -39.85 18.46 24.07
C ARG A 32 -39.53 16.99 23.78
N PHE A 33 -38.26 16.59 23.88
CA PHE A 33 -37.91 15.25 24.35
C PHE A 33 -36.74 15.32 25.33
N ARG A 34 -36.78 14.47 26.36
CA ARG A 34 -35.83 14.49 27.49
C ARG A 34 -34.68 13.52 27.24
N SER A 35 -33.45 13.98 27.42
CA SER A 35 -32.30 13.10 27.66
C SER A 35 -32.19 12.74 29.15
N PRO A 36 -31.97 11.48 29.54
CA PRO A 36 -31.53 11.14 30.89
C PRO A 36 -30.05 11.49 31.05
N GLY A 37 -29.72 12.38 31.98
CA GLY A 37 -28.34 12.62 32.38
C GLY A 37 -27.81 11.49 33.25
N ILE A 38 -26.62 10.98 32.96
CA ILE A 38 -25.88 10.12 33.88
C ILE A 38 -25.12 11.02 34.84
N ALA A 39 -25.44 10.93 36.13
CA ALA A 39 -24.80 11.71 37.17
C ALA A 39 -23.41 11.15 37.50
N TRP A 40 -22.42 12.03 37.55
CA TRP A 40 -21.13 11.73 38.17
C TRP A 40 -21.32 11.67 39.69
N LEU A 41 -20.94 10.55 40.30
CA LEU A 41 -20.78 10.42 41.75
C LEU A 41 -19.30 10.30 42.08
N SER A 42 -18.80 11.27 42.82
CA SER A 42 -17.48 11.26 43.44
C SER A 42 -17.55 10.55 44.79
N SER A 43 -16.59 9.66 45.07
CA SER A 43 -16.28 9.23 46.42
C SER A 43 -14.80 8.84 46.52
N SER A 44 -14.04 9.70 47.19
CA SER A 44 -12.64 9.46 47.54
C SER A 44 -12.53 8.70 48.87
N THR A 45 -11.79 7.59 48.90
CA THR A 45 -11.05 7.13 50.10
C THR A 45 -9.82 6.34 49.68
N ALA A 46 -8.68 6.64 50.29
CA ALA A 46 -7.43 5.94 50.05
C ALA A 46 -7.33 4.65 50.89
N GLY A 47 -6.60 3.66 50.39
CA GLY A 47 -6.23 2.45 51.13
C GLY A 47 -5.04 1.75 50.48
N ARG A 48 -3.92 1.67 51.19
CA ARG A 48 -2.73 0.91 50.77
C ARG A 48 -2.97 -0.59 50.92
N GLY A 49 -2.35 -1.41 50.09
CA GLY A 49 -2.29 -2.85 50.32
C GLY A 49 -1.62 -3.62 49.20
N ASP A 50 -0.33 -3.93 49.38
CA ASP A 50 0.35 -4.95 48.58
C ASP A 50 -0.34 -6.31 48.78
N ARG A 51 -0.49 -7.06 47.68
CA ARG A 51 -0.21 -8.52 47.67
C ARG A 51 -0.22 -9.11 46.27
N GLU A 52 0.78 -9.94 46.02
CA GLU A 52 0.83 -10.91 44.94
C GLU A 52 -0.41 -11.82 44.97
N TRP A 53 -0.90 -12.21 43.79
CA TRP A 53 -1.59 -13.50 43.65
C TRP A 53 -1.07 -14.22 42.41
N SER A 54 -0.30 -15.27 42.67
CA SER A 54 0.07 -16.27 41.69
C SER A 54 -1.10 -17.23 41.44
N LYS A 55 -1.11 -17.81 40.23
CA LYS A 55 -1.66 -19.10 39.81
C LYS A 55 -2.70 -19.78 40.75
N SER A 56 -3.82 -20.23 40.17
CA SER A 56 -3.97 -21.63 39.67
C SER A 56 -5.39 -22.23 39.79
N TRP A 57 -5.70 -23.18 38.89
CA TRP A 57 -6.84 -24.15 38.88
C TRP A 57 -8.28 -23.56 38.85
N SER A 58 -9.32 -24.23 38.34
CA SER A 58 -9.50 -25.27 37.30
C SER A 58 -11.02 -25.54 37.15
N GLU A 59 -11.47 -26.16 36.06
CA GLU A 59 -12.55 -27.19 36.02
C GLU A 59 -13.69 -27.13 37.09
N SER A 60 -14.99 -27.06 36.76
CA SER A 60 -15.69 -27.84 35.72
C SER A 60 -17.24 -27.68 35.78
N VAL A 61 -17.92 -28.36 34.85
CA VAL A 61 -19.36 -28.75 34.84
C VAL A 61 -20.44 -27.68 34.62
N GLY A 62 -20.66 -27.42 33.33
CA GLY A 62 -21.96 -27.45 32.63
C GLY A 62 -23.29 -27.35 33.40
N ARG A 63 -24.11 -26.40 32.97
CA ARG A 63 -25.57 -26.54 32.90
C ARG A 63 -26.11 -26.05 31.55
N THR A 64 -26.98 -26.87 30.96
CA THR A 64 -27.71 -26.56 29.74
C THR A 64 -28.84 -25.56 30.01
N SER A 65 -29.02 -24.58 29.12
CA SER A 65 -30.29 -23.87 29.00
C SER A 65 -30.52 -23.39 27.56
N SER A 66 -31.75 -23.57 27.10
CA SER A 66 -32.20 -23.40 25.71
C SER A 66 -32.19 -21.95 25.23
N ILE A 67 -31.56 -21.70 24.07
CA ILE A 67 -31.82 -20.47 23.30
C ILE A 67 -33.12 -20.64 22.52
N ARG A 68 -34.12 -19.80 22.84
CA ARG A 68 -35.40 -19.77 22.14
C ARG A 68 -35.24 -19.15 20.75
N ARG A 69 -35.69 -19.85 19.71
CA ARG A 69 -35.91 -19.25 18.39
C ARG A 69 -37.04 -18.23 18.49
N TRP A 70 -36.77 -16.98 18.13
CA TRP A 70 -37.81 -16.02 17.79
C TRP A 70 -38.21 -16.21 16.33
N GLY A 71 -39.36 -16.83 16.11
CA GLY A 71 -40.00 -16.89 14.80
C GLY A 71 -41.25 -15.99 14.82
N HIS A 72 -41.36 -15.08 13.86
CA HIS A 72 -42.63 -14.48 13.47
C HIS A 72 -42.83 -14.60 11.95
N PRO A 73 -44.05 -14.89 11.47
CA PRO A 73 -44.29 -15.20 10.07
C PRO A 73 -44.69 -13.96 9.25
N CYS A 74 -44.13 -13.82 8.05
CA CYS A 74 -44.64 -12.90 7.03
C CYS A 74 -45.12 -13.69 5.81
N ARG A 75 -46.43 -13.72 5.57
CA ARG A 75 -47.03 -14.26 4.35
C ARG A 75 -47.10 -13.17 3.27
N CYS A 76 -46.48 -13.48 2.13
CA CYS A 76 -46.82 -13.13 0.76
C CYS A 76 -47.65 -11.85 0.47
N ARG A 77 -47.11 -11.01 -0.43
CA ARG A 77 -47.85 -10.60 -1.64
C ARG A 77 -47.04 -10.98 -2.87
N ARG A 78 -47.70 -11.62 -3.84
CA ARG A 78 -47.20 -11.75 -5.21
C ARG A 78 -47.40 -10.41 -5.92
N PHE A 79 -46.42 -9.99 -6.71
CA PHE A 79 -46.68 -9.18 -7.88
C PHE A 79 -46.52 -10.09 -9.10
N HIS A 80 -47.54 -10.09 -9.96
CA HIS A 80 -47.36 -10.46 -11.36
C HIS A 80 -46.75 -9.25 -12.06
N ASP A 81 -45.79 -9.48 -12.94
CA ASP A 81 -45.58 -8.62 -14.08
C ASP A 81 -45.19 -9.48 -15.28
N ASP A 82 -45.75 -9.17 -16.44
CA ASP A 82 -45.70 -9.98 -17.66
C ASP A 82 -44.71 -9.38 -18.66
N SER A 83 -43.69 -10.13 -19.06
CA SER A 83 -42.90 -9.86 -20.29
C SER A 83 -42.07 -11.08 -20.73
N PRO A 84 -41.76 -11.20 -22.03
CA PRO A 84 -41.59 -12.51 -22.67
C PRO A 84 -40.22 -13.17 -22.48
N SER A 85 -40.24 -14.50 -22.49
CA SER A 85 -39.06 -15.37 -22.40
C SER A 85 -38.14 -15.27 -23.62
N ALA A 86 -36.90 -14.83 -23.42
CA ALA A 86 -35.79 -15.15 -24.31
C ALA A 86 -35.07 -16.41 -23.78
N SER A 87 -35.00 -17.45 -24.60
CA SER A 87 -34.31 -18.70 -24.26
C SER A 87 -32.79 -18.53 -24.30
N VAL A 88 -32.14 -18.62 -23.14
CA VAL A 88 -30.68 -18.78 -23.05
C VAL A 88 -30.40 -20.24 -22.73
N GLU A 89 -29.68 -20.93 -23.63
CA GLU A 89 -29.29 -22.33 -23.42
C GLU A 89 -28.25 -22.43 -22.30
N SER A 90 -28.58 -23.17 -21.24
CA SER A 90 -27.68 -23.42 -20.12
C SER A 90 -26.68 -24.53 -20.47
N VAL A 91 -25.43 -24.18 -20.76
CA VAL A 91 -24.33 -25.15 -20.83
C VAL A 91 -23.99 -25.61 -19.41
N GLY A 92 -24.23 -26.89 -19.12
CA GLY A 92 -23.98 -27.47 -17.79
C GLY A 92 -22.48 -27.58 -17.43
N PRO A 93 -22.13 -27.68 -16.14
CA PRO A 93 -20.74 -27.69 -15.69
C PRO A 93 -20.01 -28.98 -16.08
N VAL A 94 -18.89 -28.83 -16.80
CA VAL A 94 -17.98 -29.95 -17.09
C VAL A 94 -17.18 -30.29 -15.83
N ARG A 95 -17.51 -31.42 -15.20
CA ARG A 95 -16.63 -32.03 -14.18
C ARG A 95 -15.35 -32.54 -14.85
N ARG A 96 -14.19 -32.16 -14.31
CA ARG A 96 -12.93 -32.91 -14.50
C ARG A 96 -12.67 -33.72 -13.23
N GLU A 97 -12.34 -34.99 -13.40
CA GLU A 97 -11.92 -35.84 -12.27
C GLU A 97 -10.41 -35.65 -11.97
N PRO A 98 -9.95 -35.87 -10.73
CA PRO A 98 -8.53 -35.80 -10.39
C PRO A 98 -7.80 -37.04 -10.92
N GLY A 99 -6.72 -36.83 -11.68
CA GLY A 99 -5.79 -37.91 -12.03
C GLY A 99 -4.77 -38.14 -10.91
N ASP A 100 -4.55 -39.40 -10.54
CA ASP A 100 -3.53 -39.80 -9.56
C ASP A 100 -2.11 -39.38 -9.98
N LEU A 101 -1.34 -38.82 -9.04
CA LEU A 101 0.10 -38.63 -9.18
C LEU A 101 0.83 -39.36 -8.05
N ASP A 102 1.62 -40.37 -8.44
CA ASP A 102 2.39 -41.26 -7.56
C ASP A 102 3.51 -40.50 -6.81
N PRO A 103 3.47 -40.41 -5.46
CA PRO A 103 4.44 -39.65 -4.69
C PRO A 103 5.66 -40.52 -4.31
N ARG A 104 6.43 -41.03 -5.31
CA ARG A 104 7.62 -41.87 -4.98
C ARG A 104 8.80 -41.95 -5.97
N SER A 105 9.16 -40.86 -6.65
CA SER A 105 10.49 -40.72 -7.29
C SER A 105 10.78 -39.23 -7.60
N ARG A 106 11.97 -38.62 -7.42
CA ARG A 106 13.31 -39.04 -6.93
C ARG A 106 13.91 -37.87 -6.11
N SER A 107 14.78 -38.13 -5.14
CA SER A 107 15.62 -37.07 -4.57
C SER A 107 16.84 -36.81 -5.46
N THR A 108 17.03 -35.57 -5.88
CA THR A 108 18.28 -35.09 -6.49
C THR A 108 18.81 -33.91 -5.70
N THR A 109 19.96 -34.10 -5.08
CA THR A 109 20.71 -33.08 -4.34
C THR A 109 21.24 -32.05 -5.33
N PHE A 110 20.76 -30.81 -5.26
CA PHE A 110 21.28 -29.72 -6.09
C PHE A 110 22.59 -29.18 -5.51
N GLN A 111 23.67 -29.22 -6.30
CA GLN A 111 24.90 -28.52 -5.98
C GLN A 111 24.74 -27.02 -6.33
N LYS A 112 25.28 -26.14 -5.49
CA LYS A 112 25.39 -24.71 -5.79
C LYS A 112 26.53 -24.49 -6.79
N GLU A 113 26.18 -24.21 -8.04
CA GLU A 113 27.05 -23.44 -8.95
C GLU A 113 26.50 -22.01 -9.06
N GLY A 114 27.40 -21.04 -9.18
CA GLY A 114 27.03 -19.62 -9.14
C GLY A 114 26.30 -19.20 -10.41
N ALA A 115 24.98 -19.00 -10.31
CA ALA A 115 24.20 -18.40 -11.38
C ALA A 115 24.63 -16.94 -11.58
N MET A 116 25.38 -16.69 -12.65
CA MET A 116 25.68 -15.34 -13.11
C MET A 116 24.42 -14.77 -13.76
N THR A 117 23.82 -13.75 -13.13
CA THR A 117 22.57 -13.13 -13.62
C THR A 117 22.75 -12.66 -15.05
N THR A 118 21.97 -13.23 -15.97
CA THR A 118 21.89 -12.74 -17.36
C THR A 118 21.09 -11.44 -17.35
N ILE A 119 21.79 -10.31 -17.21
CA ILE A 119 21.21 -8.98 -17.32
C ILE A 119 20.66 -8.82 -18.74
N ASP A 120 19.37 -8.53 -18.85
CA ASP A 120 18.74 -8.16 -20.12
C ASP A 120 19.31 -6.80 -20.59
N PRO A 121 19.99 -6.74 -21.75
CA PRO A 121 20.59 -5.50 -22.23
C PRO A 121 19.54 -4.42 -22.54
N ASP A 122 18.29 -4.76 -22.87
CA ASP A 122 17.27 -3.76 -23.20
C ASP A 122 16.86 -2.95 -21.95
N ARG A 123 16.66 -3.64 -20.82
CA ARG A 123 16.40 -3.03 -19.51
C ARG A 123 17.49 -2.05 -19.08
N SER A 124 18.76 -2.32 -19.40
CA SER A 124 19.85 -1.41 -19.06
C SER A 124 19.72 -0.03 -19.73
N THR A 125 18.98 0.07 -20.84
CA THR A 125 18.80 1.33 -21.60
C THR A 125 17.61 2.17 -21.14
N GLN A 126 16.62 1.58 -20.46
CA GLN A 126 15.44 2.31 -19.99
C GLN A 126 15.79 3.27 -18.85
N SER A 127 15.16 4.45 -18.81
CA SER A 127 15.39 5.45 -17.76
C SER A 127 14.79 5.01 -16.42
N LEU A 128 15.57 5.08 -15.34
CA LEU A 128 15.11 4.72 -14.00
C LEU A 128 13.95 5.64 -13.54
N ARG A 129 12.79 5.04 -13.25
CA ARG A 129 11.63 5.77 -12.74
C ARG A 129 11.79 6.06 -11.25
N LEU A 130 11.24 7.19 -10.81
CA LEU A 130 11.26 7.62 -9.41
C LEU A 130 9.83 7.69 -8.89
N GLY A 131 9.52 6.86 -7.89
CA GLY A 131 8.29 6.92 -7.13
C GLY A 131 8.50 7.61 -5.78
N LEU A 132 7.51 8.38 -5.32
CA LEU A 132 7.43 8.86 -3.93
C LEU A 132 6.66 7.84 -3.09
N ALA A 133 7.23 7.37 -1.97
CA ALA A 133 6.41 6.76 -0.93
C ALA A 133 5.66 7.85 -0.16
N ALA A 134 4.32 7.80 -0.18
CA ALA A 134 3.51 8.86 0.41
C ALA A 134 3.72 8.97 1.93
N PRO A 135 3.93 10.18 2.50
CA PRO A 135 4.06 10.37 3.94
C PRO A 135 2.68 10.27 4.61
N LEU A 136 2.22 9.02 4.83
CA LEU A 136 0.91 8.70 5.43
C LEU A 136 0.93 8.63 6.96
N PHE A 137 2.10 8.73 7.59
CA PHE A 137 2.29 8.69 9.04
C PHE A 137 3.55 9.45 9.45
N ALA A 138 3.53 9.99 10.67
CA ALA A 138 4.70 10.53 11.34
C ALA A 138 5.50 9.41 12.03
N ALA A 139 6.83 9.41 11.87
CA ALA A 139 7.71 8.38 12.43
C ALA A 139 9.03 8.95 13.01
N PRO A 140 8.99 10.04 13.81
CA PRO A 140 10.20 10.63 14.36
C PRO A 140 10.96 9.62 15.23
N GLY A 141 12.24 9.43 14.93
CA GLY A 141 13.11 8.53 15.68
C GLY A 141 12.92 7.03 15.47
N ILE A 142 12.06 6.57 14.54
CA ILE A 142 11.96 5.13 14.23
C ILE A 142 13.21 4.69 13.44
N PRO A 143 13.98 3.66 13.86
CA PRO A 143 15.15 3.16 13.11
C PRO A 143 14.83 2.55 11.74
N ALA A 144 13.55 2.33 11.41
CA ALA A 144 13.13 2.02 10.04
C ALA A 144 13.22 3.24 9.08
N MET A 145 13.51 4.44 9.59
CA MET A 145 13.93 5.64 8.84
C MET A 145 13.10 6.03 7.60
N ARG A 146 11.81 5.66 7.52
CA ARG A 146 10.95 6.01 6.37
C ARG A 146 10.76 7.53 6.19
N THR A 147 10.16 8.19 7.19
CA THR A 147 9.94 9.65 7.21
C THR A 147 10.20 10.25 8.60
N PRO A 148 11.40 10.03 9.19
CA PRO A 148 11.70 10.45 10.56
C PRO A 148 11.72 11.96 10.78
N SER A 149 11.91 12.78 9.74
CA SER A 149 11.72 14.24 9.86
C SER A 149 10.26 14.69 9.98
N LEU A 150 9.27 13.83 9.66
CA LEU A 150 7.86 14.17 9.85
C LEU A 150 7.45 13.96 11.31
N GLU A 151 7.50 15.03 12.12
CA GLU A 151 7.21 14.98 13.56
C GLU A 151 5.73 14.77 13.93
N LYS A 152 4.82 15.15 13.02
CA LYS A 152 3.35 15.04 13.15
C LYS A 152 2.69 14.78 11.80
N LEU A 153 1.62 13.99 11.78
CA LEU A 153 0.80 13.76 10.60
C LEU A 153 -0.17 14.93 10.34
N ASP A 154 -0.20 15.44 9.11
CA ASP A 154 -1.14 16.47 8.67
C ASP A 154 -1.43 16.34 7.16
N TRP A 155 -2.71 16.28 6.78
CA TRP A 155 -3.12 16.05 5.39
C TRP A 155 -2.62 17.12 4.40
N PRO A 156 -2.71 18.43 4.69
CA PRO A 156 -2.06 19.47 3.88
C PRO A 156 -0.58 19.20 3.58
N GLN A 157 0.21 18.73 4.55
CA GLN A 157 1.63 18.41 4.32
C GLN A 157 1.78 17.16 3.44
N THR A 158 0.98 16.10 3.67
CA THR A 158 0.98 14.91 2.82
C THR A 158 0.59 15.25 1.37
N LEU A 159 -0.43 16.09 1.16
CA LEU A 159 -0.87 16.52 -0.16
C LEU A 159 0.19 17.40 -0.84
N GLU A 160 0.91 18.23 -0.09
CA GLU A 160 2.00 19.04 -0.63
C GLU A 160 3.18 18.15 -1.09
N ALA A 161 3.54 17.11 -0.34
CA ALA A 161 4.55 16.13 -0.79
C ALA A 161 4.20 15.51 -2.16
N ILE A 162 2.94 15.10 -2.30
CA ILE A 162 2.38 14.49 -3.52
C ILE A 162 2.42 15.46 -4.70
N ARG A 163 2.04 16.73 -4.48
CA ARG A 163 2.07 17.78 -5.51
C ARG A 163 3.48 18.20 -5.88
N SER A 164 4.36 18.34 -4.90
CA SER A 164 5.78 18.61 -5.12
C SER A 164 6.42 17.49 -5.95
N ALA A 165 6.13 16.22 -5.67
CA ALA A 165 6.58 15.10 -6.50
C ALA A 165 6.07 15.16 -7.95
N GLU A 166 4.78 15.45 -8.18
CA GLU A 166 4.24 15.64 -9.54
C GLU A 166 4.85 16.86 -10.27
N ALA A 167 5.17 17.93 -9.54
CA ALA A 167 5.82 19.13 -10.09
C ALA A 167 7.29 18.89 -10.45
N LEU A 168 8.00 18.09 -9.65
CA LEU A 168 9.38 17.66 -9.87
C LEU A 168 9.50 16.50 -10.89
N GLY A 169 8.38 15.98 -11.38
CA GLY A 169 8.36 14.96 -12.43
C GLY A 169 8.61 13.52 -11.95
N TYR A 170 8.33 13.22 -10.68
CA TYR A 170 8.25 11.82 -10.23
C TYR A 170 7.18 11.07 -11.02
N ASP A 171 7.45 9.80 -11.31
CA ASP A 171 6.61 8.96 -12.15
C ASP A 171 5.38 8.43 -11.40
N SER A 172 5.50 8.21 -10.09
CA SER A 172 4.46 7.60 -9.27
C SER A 172 4.45 8.06 -7.81
N VAL A 173 3.32 7.84 -7.13
CA VAL A 173 3.17 7.92 -5.68
C VAL A 173 2.60 6.60 -5.14
N TRP A 174 3.21 6.09 -4.08
CA TRP A 174 2.95 4.78 -3.48
C TRP A 174 2.33 4.93 -2.09
N PHE A 175 1.11 4.42 -1.90
CA PHE A 175 0.28 4.64 -0.70
C PHE A 175 0.24 3.38 0.18
N SER A 176 1.05 3.34 1.25
CA SER A 176 1.13 2.19 2.16
C SER A 176 -0.20 1.88 2.85
N ASP A 177 -0.41 0.61 3.19
CA ASP A 177 -1.68 0.13 3.75
C ASP A 177 -1.52 -0.42 5.17
N HIS A 178 -1.64 0.48 6.15
CA HIS A 178 -1.78 0.17 7.56
C HIS A 178 -3.07 0.77 8.11
N LEU A 179 -3.56 0.19 9.20
CA LEU A 179 -4.69 0.68 9.99
C LEU A 179 -4.20 1.55 11.15
N PHE A 180 -3.01 1.24 11.68
CA PHE A 180 -2.27 2.09 12.61
C PHE A 180 -0.76 1.84 12.49
N HIS A 181 0.00 2.92 12.40
CA HIS A 181 1.46 2.90 12.29
C HIS A 181 2.01 4.20 12.90
N GLY A 182 3.33 4.35 12.88
CA GLY A 182 3.97 5.60 13.26
C GLY A 182 3.79 5.98 14.73
N ARG A 183 3.91 7.27 15.00
CA ARG A 183 3.67 7.89 16.30
C ARG A 183 2.20 7.77 16.69
N ASP A 184 1.95 7.31 17.92
CA ASP A 184 0.62 7.19 18.54
C ASP A 184 -0.45 6.39 17.74
N GLY A 185 -0.02 5.68 16.68
CA GLY A 185 -0.91 4.96 15.77
C GLY A 185 -1.51 5.82 14.65
N GLU A 186 -1.13 7.09 14.52
CA GLU A 186 -1.66 8.00 13.49
C GLU A 186 -1.24 7.56 12.07
N PHE A 187 -2.23 7.17 11.26
CA PHE A 187 -2.05 6.77 9.86
C PHE A 187 -3.20 7.25 8.98
N LEU A 188 -2.90 7.82 7.80
CA LEU A 188 -3.90 8.15 6.78
C LEU A 188 -4.20 6.90 5.93
N GLU A 189 -5.47 6.46 5.92
CA GLU A 189 -5.88 5.21 5.26
C GLU A 189 -5.60 5.24 3.74
N SER A 190 -5.08 4.12 3.20
CA SER A 190 -4.53 4.03 1.84
C SER A 190 -5.53 4.45 0.75
N TRP A 191 -6.74 3.87 0.70
CA TRP A 191 -7.69 4.10 -0.40
C TRP A 191 -8.26 5.51 -0.40
N THR A 192 -8.67 6.01 0.76
CA THR A 192 -9.26 7.35 0.90
C THR A 192 -8.23 8.44 0.60
N THR A 193 -6.98 8.25 1.02
CA THR A 193 -5.89 9.18 0.70
C THR A 193 -5.52 9.14 -0.77
N LEU A 194 -5.41 7.94 -1.36
CA LEU A 194 -5.11 7.76 -2.78
C LEU A 194 -6.22 8.35 -3.66
N ALA A 195 -7.50 8.15 -3.31
CA ALA A 195 -8.63 8.76 -4.03
C ALA A 195 -8.63 10.30 -3.94
N ALA A 196 -8.24 10.87 -2.80
CA ALA A 196 -8.07 12.32 -2.66
C ALA A 196 -6.89 12.84 -3.50
N ALA A 197 -5.77 12.10 -3.55
CA ALA A 197 -4.63 12.41 -4.41
C ALA A 197 -4.98 12.30 -5.90
N ALA A 198 -5.82 11.33 -6.30
CA ALA A 198 -6.28 11.15 -7.68
C ALA A 198 -6.97 12.39 -8.23
N GLY A 199 -7.90 12.98 -7.46
CA GLY A 199 -8.56 14.23 -7.81
C GLY A 199 -7.71 15.50 -7.64
N ALA A 200 -6.52 15.40 -7.05
CA ALA A 200 -5.63 16.54 -6.76
C ALA A 200 -4.34 16.56 -7.59
N THR A 201 -4.16 15.59 -8.49
CA THR A 201 -3.01 15.37 -9.39
C THR A 201 -3.51 15.09 -10.81
N THR A 202 -2.62 15.17 -11.81
CA THR A 202 -3.02 15.13 -13.23
C THR A 202 -2.15 14.23 -14.13
N ARG A 203 -0.97 13.82 -13.67
CA ARG A 203 0.03 13.08 -14.47
C ARG A 203 0.67 11.95 -13.69
N ILE A 204 1.00 12.16 -12.42
CA ILE A 204 1.72 11.17 -11.61
C ILE A 204 0.89 9.91 -11.41
N ARG A 205 1.52 8.73 -11.51
CA ARG A 205 0.84 7.44 -11.33
C ARG A 205 0.54 7.20 -9.85
N LEU A 206 -0.51 6.43 -9.55
CA LEU A 206 -1.02 6.25 -8.19
C LEU A 206 -1.07 4.75 -7.91
N VAL A 207 -0.27 4.30 -6.95
CA VAL A 207 -0.02 2.89 -6.69
C VAL A 207 -0.35 2.63 -5.22
N ASN A 208 -1.18 1.63 -4.89
CA ASN A 208 -1.19 1.18 -3.49
C ASN A 208 0.20 0.62 -3.12
N ASN A 209 0.55 0.53 -1.85
CA ASN A 209 1.81 -0.09 -1.45
C ASN A 209 1.52 -1.15 -0.38
N HIS A 210 1.80 -2.42 -0.71
CA HIS A 210 1.49 -3.60 0.11
C HIS A 210 0.02 -3.69 0.59
N LEU A 211 -0.99 -3.42 -0.26
CA LEU A 211 -2.41 -3.44 0.14
C LEU A 211 -2.83 -4.77 0.78
N GLY A 212 -3.20 -4.76 2.05
CA GLY A 212 -3.52 -5.95 2.82
C GLY A 212 -4.86 -6.55 2.42
N ILE A 213 -4.84 -7.68 1.70
CA ILE A 213 -6.06 -8.43 1.33
C ILE A 213 -6.82 -8.96 2.56
N GLY A 214 -6.20 -8.98 3.73
CA GLY A 214 -6.83 -9.37 4.99
C GLY A 214 -7.89 -8.38 5.45
N PHE A 215 -7.66 -7.08 5.23
CA PHE A 215 -8.52 -5.98 5.68
C PHE A 215 -9.79 -5.80 4.82
N ARG A 216 -9.78 -6.28 3.57
CA ARG A 216 -10.84 -6.00 2.58
C ARG A 216 -11.05 -7.19 1.65
N ALA A 217 -12.30 -7.52 1.31
CA ALA A 217 -12.59 -8.62 0.39
C ALA A 217 -12.12 -8.29 -1.05
N ALA A 218 -11.56 -9.28 -1.76
CA ALA A 218 -11.03 -9.11 -3.12
C ALA A 218 -12.03 -8.47 -4.12
N PRO A 219 -13.36 -8.80 -4.11
CA PRO A 219 -14.33 -8.12 -4.98
C PRO A 219 -14.48 -6.63 -4.69
N LEU A 220 -14.36 -6.22 -3.42
CA LEU A 220 -14.40 -4.82 -3.03
C LEU A 220 -13.12 -4.10 -3.50
N ILE A 221 -11.96 -4.75 -3.39
CA ILE A 221 -10.69 -4.24 -3.94
C ILE A 221 -10.83 -4.02 -5.45
N ALA A 222 -11.34 -5.00 -6.20
CA ALA A 222 -11.57 -4.87 -7.65
C ALA A 222 -12.45 -3.67 -8.00
N LYS A 223 -13.55 -3.48 -7.24
CA LYS A 223 -14.49 -2.38 -7.46
C LYS A 223 -13.92 -1.01 -7.09
N MET A 224 -13.17 -0.90 -5.99
CA MET A 224 -12.50 0.34 -5.58
C MET A 224 -11.42 0.73 -6.60
N ALA A 225 -10.56 -0.22 -6.99
CA ALA A 225 -9.52 -0.03 -8.00
C ALA A 225 -10.08 0.51 -9.31
N ALA A 226 -11.11 -0.15 -9.89
CA ALA A 226 -11.73 0.33 -11.13
C ALA A 226 -12.40 1.70 -10.99
N THR A 227 -12.90 2.04 -9.79
CA THR A 227 -13.50 3.36 -9.53
C THR A 227 -12.42 4.43 -9.41
N VAL A 228 -11.31 4.14 -8.73
CA VAL A 228 -10.15 5.03 -8.60
C VAL A 228 -9.47 5.24 -9.94
N ASP A 229 -9.31 4.20 -10.76
CA ASP A 229 -8.66 4.33 -12.07
C ASP A 229 -9.43 5.27 -13.01
N VAL A 230 -10.78 5.22 -12.98
CA VAL A 230 -11.64 6.16 -13.69
C VAL A 230 -11.52 7.59 -13.14
N ILE A 231 -11.35 7.79 -11.83
CA ILE A 231 -11.09 9.11 -11.23
C ILE A 231 -9.69 9.62 -11.58
N ALA A 232 -8.73 8.70 -11.70
CA ALA A 232 -7.32 8.99 -11.98
C ALA A 232 -7.04 9.12 -13.49
N ASP A 233 -8.00 8.86 -14.38
CA ASP A 233 -7.84 8.87 -15.84
C ASP A 233 -6.73 7.91 -16.33
N GLY A 234 -6.79 6.64 -15.89
CA GLY A 234 -5.86 5.59 -16.33
C GLY A 234 -4.46 5.64 -15.71
N ARG A 235 -4.33 6.28 -14.54
CA ARG A 235 -3.06 6.44 -13.81
C ARG A 235 -2.88 5.45 -12.65
N PHE A 236 -3.80 4.53 -12.42
CA PHE A 236 -3.78 3.66 -11.25
C PHE A 236 -3.00 2.34 -11.48
N GLU A 237 -2.30 1.86 -10.45
CA GLU A 237 -1.74 0.51 -10.39
C GLU A 237 -2.05 -0.14 -9.04
N LEU A 238 -2.32 -1.45 -9.02
CA LEU A 238 -2.71 -2.16 -7.81
C LEU A 238 -1.55 -2.97 -7.24
N PHE A 239 -1.10 -2.67 -6.03
CA PHE A 239 -0.21 -3.56 -5.28
C PHE A 239 -0.98 -4.22 -4.14
N ILE A 240 -1.16 -5.53 -4.21
CA ILE A 240 -1.75 -6.35 -3.14
C ILE A 240 -0.71 -7.22 -2.44
N SER A 241 -0.90 -7.43 -1.13
CA SER A 241 -0.04 -8.25 -0.28
C SER A 241 -0.86 -9.17 0.61
N HIS A 242 -0.25 -10.30 0.99
CA HIS A 242 -0.82 -11.30 1.87
C HIS A 242 -0.95 -10.82 3.33
N GLY A 243 -0.34 -9.67 3.67
CA GLY A 243 -0.38 -9.07 5.01
C GLY A 243 0.55 -9.74 6.02
N MET A 244 0.95 -8.96 7.04
CA MET A 244 1.97 -9.36 8.02
C MET A 244 1.56 -9.19 9.49
N ARG A 245 0.72 -8.19 9.83
CA ARG A 245 0.49 -7.79 11.22
C ARG A 245 -0.84 -8.31 11.77
N GLU A 246 -0.76 -9.35 12.60
CA GLU A 246 -1.88 -9.91 13.37
C GLU A 246 -2.61 -8.86 14.21
N ARG A 247 -1.87 -7.97 14.86
CA ARG A 247 -2.42 -6.93 15.75
C ARG A 247 -3.36 -5.97 15.00
N GLU A 248 -3.03 -5.60 13.76
CA GLU A 248 -3.89 -4.73 12.94
C GLU A 248 -5.21 -5.42 12.58
N HIS A 249 -5.15 -6.71 12.23
CA HIS A 249 -6.35 -7.50 11.95
C HIS A 249 -7.24 -7.63 13.20
N THR A 250 -6.68 -8.18 14.28
CA THR A 250 -7.40 -8.50 15.50
C THR A 250 -7.97 -7.26 16.21
N SER A 251 -7.24 -6.13 16.21
CA SER A 251 -7.73 -4.88 16.84
C SER A 251 -8.91 -4.24 16.09
N TYR A 252 -9.05 -4.50 14.79
CA TYR A 252 -10.16 -4.00 13.96
C TYR A 252 -11.27 -5.06 13.76
N GLY A 253 -11.13 -6.24 14.35
CA GLY A 253 -12.10 -7.34 14.23
C GLY A 253 -12.04 -8.09 12.90
N PHE A 254 -10.93 -7.99 12.17
CA PHE A 254 -10.67 -8.80 10.98
C PHE A 254 -10.08 -10.17 11.34
N ASP A 255 -10.41 -11.19 10.56
CA ASP A 255 -9.81 -12.52 10.69
C ASP A 255 -8.31 -12.49 10.35
N TRP A 256 -7.49 -13.05 11.24
CA TRP A 256 -6.09 -13.34 10.98
C TRP A 256 -5.90 -14.81 10.61
N LEU A 257 -5.10 -15.06 9.58
CA LEU A 257 -4.62 -16.40 9.22
C LEU A 257 -3.15 -16.50 9.65
N PRO A 258 -2.80 -17.22 10.73
CA PRO A 258 -1.40 -17.26 11.21
C PRO A 258 -0.43 -17.89 10.22
N ASP A 259 -0.91 -18.86 9.45
CA ASP A 259 -0.17 -19.57 8.40
C ASP A 259 0.07 -18.68 7.17
N GLU A 260 1.34 -18.46 6.81
CA GLU A 260 1.74 -17.60 5.69
C GLU A 260 1.35 -18.18 4.33
N ASP A 261 1.54 -19.49 4.12
CA ASP A 261 1.18 -20.16 2.86
C ASP A 261 -0.32 -20.05 2.58
N ARG A 262 -1.16 -20.09 3.62
CA ARG A 262 -2.60 -19.81 3.51
C ARG A 262 -2.92 -18.35 3.20
N ARG A 263 -2.16 -17.39 3.75
CA ARG A 263 -2.30 -15.97 3.36
C ARG A 263 -1.89 -15.75 1.89
N ILE A 264 -0.84 -16.43 1.43
CA ILE A 264 -0.38 -16.39 0.03
C ILE A 264 -1.38 -17.09 -0.91
N ALA A 265 -1.96 -18.23 -0.50
CA ALA A 265 -3.03 -18.88 -1.26
C ALA A 265 -4.29 -17.99 -1.37
N ARG A 266 -4.63 -17.24 -0.32
CA ARG A 266 -5.69 -16.22 -0.36
C ARG A 266 -5.34 -15.05 -1.29
N LEU A 267 -4.05 -14.70 -1.43
CA LEU A 267 -3.56 -13.68 -2.36
C LEU A 267 -3.64 -14.13 -3.82
N ALA A 268 -3.32 -15.40 -4.08
CA ALA A 268 -3.51 -16.02 -5.39
C ALA A 268 -4.98 -15.97 -5.82
N GLU A 269 -5.88 -16.50 -4.99
CA GLU A 269 -7.32 -16.50 -5.29
C GLU A 269 -7.90 -15.07 -5.38
N ALA A 270 -7.36 -14.12 -4.60
CA ALA A 270 -7.74 -12.71 -4.71
C ALA A 270 -7.35 -12.10 -6.06
N THR A 271 -6.15 -12.43 -6.55
CA THR A 271 -5.63 -11.95 -7.84
C THR A 271 -6.52 -12.42 -8.99
N ASP A 272 -6.89 -13.71 -9.00
CA ASP A 272 -7.79 -14.29 -10.00
C ASP A 272 -9.17 -13.64 -9.96
N VAL A 273 -9.75 -13.47 -8.77
CA VAL A 273 -11.05 -12.81 -8.56
C VAL A 273 -11.04 -11.36 -9.05
N ILE A 274 -9.97 -10.61 -8.77
CA ILE A 274 -9.84 -9.20 -9.19
C ILE A 274 -9.78 -9.11 -10.72
N ARG A 275 -8.91 -9.89 -11.37
CA ARG A 275 -8.81 -9.91 -12.84
C ARG A 275 -10.11 -10.37 -13.51
N ALA A 276 -10.79 -11.38 -12.95
CA ALA A 276 -12.08 -11.84 -13.48
C ALA A 276 -13.16 -10.74 -13.46
N LEU A 277 -13.27 -10.01 -12.34
CA LEU A 277 -14.24 -8.91 -12.18
C LEU A 277 -13.95 -7.73 -13.12
N TRP A 278 -12.68 -7.44 -13.43
CA TRP A 278 -12.31 -6.43 -14.42
C TRP A 278 -12.61 -6.83 -15.88
N THR A 279 -13.08 -8.05 -16.15
CA THR A 279 -13.63 -8.39 -17.49
C THR A 279 -15.00 -7.76 -17.76
N GLY A 280 -15.61 -7.09 -16.77
CA GLY A 280 -16.88 -6.37 -16.93
C GLY A 280 -18.12 -7.25 -17.14
N ARG A 281 -17.97 -8.57 -17.00
CA ARG A 281 -19.04 -9.58 -17.07
C ARG A 281 -19.41 -10.04 -15.66
N PRO A 282 -20.62 -10.60 -15.44
CA PRO A 282 -20.94 -11.29 -14.20
C PRO A 282 -19.97 -12.46 -13.95
N VAL A 283 -19.47 -12.57 -12.72
CA VAL A 283 -18.52 -13.59 -12.27
C VAL A 283 -19.18 -14.46 -11.22
N ASP A 284 -19.31 -15.75 -11.53
CA ASP A 284 -19.49 -16.81 -10.55
C ASP A 284 -18.12 -17.36 -10.15
N HIS A 285 -17.87 -17.53 -8.86
CA HIS A 285 -16.61 -18.07 -8.33
C HIS A 285 -16.88 -18.87 -7.06
N ALA A 286 -16.22 -20.02 -6.92
CA ALA A 286 -16.42 -20.94 -5.80
C ALA A 286 -15.07 -21.50 -5.32
N GLY A 287 -14.21 -20.61 -4.82
CA GLY A 287 -12.91 -20.96 -4.27
C GLY A 287 -12.95 -21.27 -2.78
N VAL A 288 -11.77 -21.27 -2.16
CA VAL A 288 -11.56 -21.54 -0.73
C VAL A 288 -11.79 -20.28 0.11
N TYR A 289 -11.41 -19.12 -0.44
CA TYR A 289 -11.44 -17.84 0.28
C TYR A 289 -12.56 -16.91 -0.18
N TYR A 290 -13.01 -17.02 -1.44
CA TYR A 290 -14.04 -16.18 -2.01
C TYR A 290 -15.15 -17.03 -2.66
N ARG A 291 -16.39 -16.60 -2.48
CA ARG A 291 -17.56 -17.13 -3.18
C ARG A 291 -18.34 -15.97 -3.79
N LEU A 292 -18.57 -16.03 -5.09
CA LEU A 292 -19.29 -15.04 -5.89
C LEU A 292 -20.40 -15.71 -6.66
N GLU A 293 -21.54 -15.04 -6.74
CA GLU A 293 -22.72 -15.48 -7.49
C GLU A 293 -23.20 -14.25 -8.29
N GLY A 294 -22.99 -14.26 -9.61
CA GLY A 294 -23.31 -13.16 -10.53
C GLY A 294 -22.61 -11.82 -10.24
N ALA A 295 -21.45 -11.81 -9.59
CA ALA A 295 -20.80 -10.57 -9.14
C ALA A 295 -20.29 -9.72 -10.31
N LEU A 296 -20.52 -8.41 -10.27
CA LEU A 296 -20.18 -7.49 -11.37
C LEU A 296 -19.34 -6.31 -10.86
N SER A 297 -18.26 -5.99 -11.57
CA SER A 297 -17.50 -4.74 -11.36
C SER A 297 -17.56 -3.87 -12.61
N THR A 298 -18.55 -2.98 -12.66
CA THR A 298 -18.66 -1.92 -13.68
C THR A 298 -18.67 -0.53 -13.02
N PRO A 299 -18.01 0.50 -13.59
CA PRO A 299 -17.09 0.42 -14.72
C PRO A 299 -15.91 -0.51 -14.43
N VAL A 300 -15.31 -1.03 -15.50
CA VAL A 300 -13.98 -1.66 -15.47
C VAL A 300 -12.90 -0.57 -15.50
N PRO A 301 -11.64 -0.87 -15.16
CA PRO A 301 -10.56 0.09 -15.34
C PRO A 301 -10.42 0.54 -16.81
N ALA A 302 -9.84 1.70 -17.03
CA ALA A 302 -9.67 2.31 -18.36
C ALA A 302 -8.55 1.64 -19.20
N HIS A 303 -7.66 0.89 -18.54
CA HIS A 303 -6.60 0.09 -19.16
C HIS A 303 -6.42 -1.24 -18.43
N ASP A 304 -5.53 -2.10 -18.93
CA ASP A 304 -5.06 -3.26 -18.18
C ASP A 304 -4.26 -2.77 -16.96
N VAL A 305 -4.91 -2.70 -15.79
CA VAL A 305 -4.29 -2.26 -14.54
C VAL A 305 -3.28 -3.30 -14.06
N PRO A 306 -1.99 -2.95 -13.94
CA PRO A 306 -0.99 -3.89 -13.45
C PRO A 306 -1.23 -4.27 -11.98
N ILE A 307 -1.03 -5.55 -11.68
CA ILE A 307 -1.03 -6.09 -10.33
C ILE A 307 0.41 -6.36 -9.88
N TRP A 308 0.88 -5.56 -8.92
CA TRP A 308 2.14 -5.77 -8.22
C TRP A 308 1.96 -6.71 -7.04
N LEU A 309 2.96 -7.55 -6.80
CA LEU A 309 3.13 -8.37 -5.60
C LEU A 309 4.52 -8.11 -4.98
N GLY A 310 4.72 -8.48 -3.72
CA GLY A 310 5.99 -8.23 -3.02
C GLY A 310 5.92 -8.45 -1.52
N GLY A 311 7.07 -8.31 -0.88
CA GLY A 311 7.31 -8.67 0.52
C GLY A 311 8.39 -9.76 0.66
N PRO A 312 8.43 -10.47 1.80
CA PRO A 312 9.37 -11.57 2.00
C PRO A 312 9.26 -12.65 0.92
N LEU A 313 10.39 -13.05 0.35
CA LEU A 313 10.43 -14.09 -0.68
C LEU A 313 10.43 -15.50 -0.05
N SER A 314 9.31 -15.92 0.53
CA SER A 314 9.07 -17.35 0.79
C SER A 314 8.88 -18.09 -0.55
N ASP A 315 9.06 -19.43 -0.57
CA ASP A 315 8.94 -20.18 -1.84
C ASP A 315 7.54 -20.09 -2.46
N SER A 316 6.50 -19.97 -1.63
CA SER A 316 5.14 -19.72 -2.10
C SER A 316 4.96 -18.32 -2.65
N ALA A 317 5.58 -17.30 -2.04
CA ALA A 317 5.55 -15.93 -2.56
C ALA A 317 6.25 -15.86 -3.92
N VAL A 318 7.44 -16.46 -4.07
CA VAL A 318 8.17 -16.52 -5.35
C VAL A 318 7.33 -17.20 -6.44
N ARG A 319 6.72 -18.36 -6.15
CA ARG A 319 5.83 -19.06 -7.11
C ARG A 319 4.66 -18.18 -7.56
N LEU A 320 4.04 -17.43 -6.64
CA LEU A 320 2.90 -16.56 -6.97
C LEU A 320 3.33 -15.32 -7.76
N ILE A 321 4.45 -14.69 -7.38
CA ILE A 321 5.03 -13.54 -8.08
C ILE A 321 5.31 -13.91 -9.54
N THR A 322 6.02 -15.02 -9.79
CA THR A 322 6.39 -15.40 -11.16
C THR A 322 5.18 -15.86 -11.98
N ALA A 323 4.19 -16.52 -11.37
CA ALA A 323 2.99 -17.00 -12.07
C ALA A 323 1.96 -15.90 -12.40
N SER A 324 1.78 -14.88 -11.55
CA SER A 324 0.57 -14.03 -11.60
C SER A 324 0.80 -12.51 -11.55
N ALA A 325 1.99 -12.04 -11.16
CA ALA A 325 2.26 -10.61 -11.00
C ALA A 325 2.71 -9.94 -12.31
N ASP A 326 2.30 -8.68 -12.52
CA ASP A 326 2.79 -7.80 -13.58
C ASP A 326 4.04 -7.01 -13.12
N GLY A 327 4.26 -6.93 -11.81
CA GLY A 327 5.46 -6.37 -11.20
C GLY A 327 5.76 -6.93 -9.82
N TRP A 328 7.03 -6.89 -9.43
CA TRP A 328 7.55 -7.28 -8.14
C TRP A 328 8.17 -6.06 -7.44
N ASN A 329 7.71 -5.75 -6.22
CA ASN A 329 8.37 -4.79 -5.35
C ASN A 329 9.28 -5.49 -4.34
N ALA A 330 10.56 -5.16 -4.38
CA ALA A 330 11.55 -5.54 -3.39
C ALA A 330 11.48 -4.61 -2.16
N LEU A 331 11.67 -5.20 -0.99
CA LEU A 331 11.90 -4.47 0.27
C LEU A 331 13.32 -3.86 0.25
N PRO A 332 13.63 -2.90 1.16
CA PRO A 332 14.98 -2.37 1.29
C PRO A 332 16.00 -3.49 1.48
N ALA A 333 17.06 -3.47 0.68
CA ALA A 333 18.08 -4.51 0.60
C ALA A 333 19.35 -3.91 0.00
N SER A 334 20.52 -4.40 0.41
CA SER A 334 21.79 -4.04 -0.23
C SER A 334 21.85 -4.49 -1.70
N LEU A 335 22.79 -3.94 -2.48
CA LEU A 335 23.02 -4.36 -3.88
C LEU A 335 23.23 -5.88 -4.02
N THR A 336 23.98 -6.49 -3.09
CA THR A 336 24.26 -7.93 -3.07
C THR A 336 23.00 -8.75 -2.78
N GLU A 337 22.18 -8.32 -1.82
CA GLU A 337 20.93 -9.00 -1.49
C GLU A 337 19.89 -8.83 -2.58
N TYR A 338 19.73 -7.64 -3.14
CA TYR A 338 18.84 -7.40 -4.28
C TYR A 338 19.25 -8.25 -5.50
N ALA A 339 20.56 -8.32 -5.82
CA ALA A 339 21.04 -9.19 -6.90
C ALA A 339 20.68 -10.67 -6.68
N ALA A 340 20.80 -11.17 -5.44
CA ALA A 340 20.41 -12.53 -5.09
C ALA A 340 18.88 -12.77 -5.15
N GLN A 341 18.09 -11.78 -4.74
CA GLN A 341 16.62 -11.82 -4.84
C GLN A 341 16.18 -11.82 -6.31
N ALA A 342 16.73 -10.92 -7.12
CA ALA A 342 16.50 -10.82 -8.57
C ALA A 342 16.83 -12.15 -9.27
N ALA A 343 18.03 -12.70 -9.05
CA ALA A 343 18.44 -13.97 -9.65
C ALA A 343 17.51 -15.15 -9.27
N ARG A 344 16.95 -15.16 -8.04
CA ARG A 344 15.97 -16.17 -7.62
C ARG A 344 14.62 -16.01 -8.33
N ILE A 345 14.17 -14.78 -8.55
CA ILE A 345 12.97 -14.49 -9.35
C ILE A 345 13.20 -14.86 -10.82
N ASP A 346 14.37 -14.54 -11.38
CA ASP A 346 14.77 -14.89 -12.75
C ASP A 346 14.72 -16.41 -12.99
N LEU A 347 15.37 -17.19 -12.13
CA LEU A 347 15.35 -18.66 -12.19
C LEU A 347 13.93 -19.23 -12.03
N ALA A 348 13.10 -18.64 -11.17
CA ALA A 348 11.71 -19.08 -10.97
C ALA A 348 10.78 -18.72 -12.15
N CYS A 349 11.02 -17.61 -12.86
CA CYS A 349 10.35 -17.28 -14.12
C CYS A 349 10.75 -18.28 -15.22
N GLN A 350 12.05 -18.51 -15.39
CA GLN A 350 12.59 -19.46 -16.38
C GLN A 350 12.05 -20.88 -16.16
N ALA A 351 11.95 -21.33 -14.89
CA ALA A 351 11.43 -22.65 -14.53
C ALA A 351 9.97 -22.89 -14.93
N ILE A 352 9.17 -21.83 -15.12
CA ILE A 352 7.77 -21.91 -15.60
C ILE A 352 7.63 -21.47 -17.07
N GLY A 353 8.73 -21.19 -17.76
CA GLY A 353 8.72 -20.70 -19.15
C GLY A 353 8.29 -19.24 -19.30
N ARG A 354 8.25 -18.45 -18.22
CA ARG A 354 8.04 -17.00 -18.28
C ARG A 354 9.36 -16.30 -18.58
N ASP A 355 9.36 -15.41 -19.57
CA ASP A 355 10.45 -14.47 -19.78
C ASP A 355 10.53 -13.49 -18.59
N PRO A 356 11.65 -13.47 -17.82
CA PRO A 356 11.78 -12.58 -16.67
C PRO A 356 11.73 -11.09 -17.01
N ALA A 357 11.98 -10.70 -18.27
CA ALA A 357 11.86 -9.32 -18.73
C ALA A 357 10.40 -8.82 -18.69
N THR A 358 9.41 -9.72 -18.69
CA THR A 358 7.97 -9.38 -18.57
C THR A 358 7.51 -9.05 -17.15
N LEU A 359 8.37 -9.17 -16.14
CA LEU A 359 8.04 -8.86 -14.74
C LEU A 359 8.73 -7.55 -14.34
N ARG A 360 7.98 -6.45 -14.21
CA ARG A 360 8.56 -5.17 -13.75
C ARG A 360 9.12 -5.31 -12.34
N ARG A 361 10.16 -4.53 -12.00
CA ARG A 361 10.85 -4.58 -10.71
C ARG A 361 10.94 -3.19 -10.12
N SER A 362 10.55 -3.05 -8.86
CA SER A 362 10.78 -1.84 -8.09
C SER A 362 11.54 -2.13 -6.80
N LEU A 363 12.27 -1.15 -6.31
CA LEU A 363 12.93 -1.19 -5.00
C LEU A 363 12.31 -0.12 -4.10
N GLU A 364 11.63 -0.54 -3.04
CA GLU A 364 11.25 0.35 -1.94
C GLU A 364 12.47 0.60 -1.05
N THR A 365 12.84 1.86 -0.83
CA THR A 365 14.04 2.19 -0.03
C THR A 365 14.00 3.61 0.53
N GLN A 366 14.81 3.85 1.56
CA GLN A 366 15.01 5.12 2.23
C GLN A 366 16.04 5.94 1.45
N VAL A 367 15.82 7.26 1.36
CA VAL A 367 16.67 8.18 0.60
C VAL A 367 17.07 9.37 1.45
N LEU A 368 18.38 9.68 1.44
CA LEU A 368 18.96 10.90 2.00
C LEU A 368 20.12 11.35 1.11
N VAL A 369 20.00 12.52 0.49
CA VAL A 369 21.10 13.12 -0.29
C VAL A 369 21.83 14.12 0.60
N LEU A 370 23.12 13.88 0.79
CA LEU A 370 24.02 14.72 1.57
C LEU A 370 24.77 15.70 0.65
N ASP A 371 25.15 16.86 1.20
CA ASP A 371 26.05 17.79 0.48
C ASP A 371 27.49 17.26 0.44
N ASP A 372 27.96 16.67 1.55
CA ASP A 372 29.23 15.94 1.65
C ASP A 372 29.13 14.79 2.67
N ALA A 373 30.14 13.92 2.71
CA ALA A 373 30.16 12.73 3.56
C ALA A 373 30.05 13.01 5.08
N SER A 374 30.44 14.20 5.56
CA SER A 374 30.28 14.57 6.97
C SER A 374 28.83 14.87 7.37
N GLY A 375 27.95 15.04 6.39
CA GLY A 375 26.51 15.24 6.61
C GLY A 375 25.82 14.08 7.34
N TRP A 376 26.38 12.86 7.30
CA TRP A 376 25.81 11.70 7.99
C TRP A 376 25.81 11.85 9.52
N ASP A 377 26.91 12.31 10.12
CA ASP A 377 27.00 12.48 11.58
C ASP A 377 26.05 13.57 12.09
N GLY A 378 25.92 14.65 11.31
CA GLY A 378 24.93 15.71 11.56
C GLY A 378 23.49 15.19 11.45
N TRP A 379 23.21 14.36 10.44
CA TRP A 379 21.91 13.71 10.29
C TRP A 379 21.59 12.75 11.44
N MET A 380 22.55 11.91 11.85
CA MET A 380 22.39 10.98 12.98
C MET A 380 22.16 11.72 14.30
N THR A 381 22.84 12.85 14.52
CA THR A 381 22.60 13.75 15.66
C THR A 381 21.15 14.26 15.64
N ARG A 382 20.70 14.79 14.49
CA ARG A 382 19.32 15.29 14.31
C ARG A 382 18.27 14.19 14.51
N TRP A 383 18.53 12.98 14.02
CA TRP A 383 17.63 11.84 14.16
C TRP A 383 17.52 11.38 15.63
N ALA A 384 18.63 11.41 16.38
CA ALA A 384 18.61 11.18 17.83
C ALA A 384 17.78 12.27 18.55
N GLU A 385 17.94 13.55 18.22
CA GLU A 385 17.12 14.64 18.77
C GLU A 385 15.62 14.49 18.44
N LEU A 386 15.29 14.02 17.23
CA LEU A 386 13.90 13.73 16.83
C LEU A 386 13.31 12.59 17.67
N ARG A 387 14.08 11.51 17.86
CA ARG A 387 13.70 10.37 18.70
C ARG A 387 13.48 10.75 20.15
N ASP A 388 14.39 11.54 20.72
CA ASP A 388 14.38 11.88 22.13
C ASP A 388 13.29 12.92 22.45
N ARG A 389 12.92 13.79 21.48
CA ARG A 389 11.76 14.72 21.58
C ARG A 389 10.41 14.05 21.35
N ALA A 390 10.36 12.98 20.58
CA ALA A 390 9.12 12.26 20.23
C ALA A 390 9.25 10.76 20.52
N PRO A 391 9.39 10.36 21.81
CA PRO A 391 9.47 8.96 22.19
C PRO A 391 8.21 8.24 21.72
N LEU A 392 8.42 7.10 21.06
CA LEU A 392 7.38 6.40 20.32
C LEU A 392 6.36 5.74 21.25
N GLY A 393 5.07 5.99 21.00
CA GLY A 393 3.95 5.44 21.77
C GLY A 393 3.72 3.93 21.58
N PHE A 394 2.54 3.44 21.96
CA PHE A 394 2.18 2.01 22.04
C PHE A 394 2.20 1.20 20.71
N ALA A 395 2.54 1.81 19.57
CA ALA A 395 2.51 1.22 18.23
C ALA A 395 3.86 0.61 17.76
N THR A 396 4.84 0.49 18.67
CA THR A 396 6.26 0.25 18.34
C THR A 396 6.69 -1.20 18.16
N SER A 397 6.15 -2.13 18.94
CA SER A 397 6.65 -3.52 19.01
C SER A 397 6.67 -4.23 17.66
N ASP A 398 5.73 -3.88 16.78
CA ASP A 398 5.42 -4.64 15.57
C ASP A 398 6.04 -4.01 14.31
N MET A 399 6.98 -3.08 14.48
CA MET A 399 7.76 -2.47 13.40
C MET A 399 9.07 -3.22 13.09
N PHE A 400 9.51 -4.13 13.96
CA PHE A 400 10.84 -4.73 13.91
C PHE A 400 10.84 -6.27 13.95
N PRO A 401 10.65 -6.95 12.81
CA PRO A 401 10.93 -8.39 12.70
C PRO A 401 12.45 -8.68 12.64
N ASN A 402 13.25 -7.73 12.14
CA ASN A 402 14.64 -7.96 11.69
C ASN A 402 15.72 -7.33 12.58
N GLY A 403 15.44 -7.07 13.86
CA GLY A 403 16.48 -7.02 14.90
C GLY A 403 17.62 -6.00 14.79
N THR A 404 17.54 -4.96 13.93
CA THR A 404 18.47 -3.81 13.94
C THR A 404 18.22 -2.93 15.17
N ALA A 405 18.60 -3.45 16.33
CA ALA A 405 18.70 -2.68 17.55
C ALA A 405 19.77 -1.60 17.38
N ILE A 406 19.52 -0.42 17.94
CA ILE A 406 20.45 0.73 17.91
C ILE A 406 21.60 0.53 18.92
N ASP A 407 21.63 -0.63 19.60
CA ASP A 407 22.57 -1.01 20.66
C ASP A 407 24.03 -1.05 20.18
N ASP A 408 24.25 -1.14 18.85
CA ASP A 408 25.54 -0.93 18.18
C ASP A 408 25.39 0.16 17.08
N PRO A 409 25.84 1.41 17.36
CA PRO A 409 25.74 2.53 16.40
C PRO A 409 26.55 2.35 15.11
N ASP A 410 27.66 1.64 15.15
CA ASP A 410 28.55 1.44 13.99
C ASP A 410 27.95 0.38 13.04
N ALA A 411 27.44 -0.72 13.62
CA ALA A 411 26.69 -1.72 12.86
C ALA A 411 25.37 -1.15 12.30
N PHE A 412 24.68 -0.31 13.07
CA PHE A 412 23.47 0.38 12.61
C PHE A 412 23.77 1.36 11.45
N THR A 413 24.84 2.15 11.56
CA THR A 413 25.31 3.04 10.48
C THR A 413 25.64 2.26 9.22
N THR A 414 26.45 1.20 9.35
CA THR A 414 26.84 0.33 8.23
C THR A 414 25.60 -0.26 7.55
N SER A 415 24.66 -0.79 8.34
CA SER A 415 23.39 -1.33 7.84
C SER A 415 22.56 -0.30 7.06
N CYS A 416 22.47 0.95 7.56
CA CYS A 416 21.78 2.02 6.84
C CYS A 416 22.46 2.36 5.51
N LEU A 417 23.78 2.58 5.52
CA LEU A 417 24.54 2.96 4.31
C LEU A 417 24.56 1.84 3.25
N ASP A 418 24.53 0.58 3.67
CA ASP A 418 24.47 -0.58 2.77
C ASP A 418 23.06 -0.77 2.16
N ASN A 419 22.00 -0.71 2.96
CA ASN A 419 20.64 -1.06 2.53
C ASN A 419 19.84 0.11 1.92
N PHE A 420 20.16 1.35 2.31
CA PHE A 420 19.41 2.54 1.89
C PHE A 420 20.20 3.38 0.87
N ILE A 421 19.54 4.31 0.20
CA ILE A 421 20.17 5.19 -0.79
C ILE A 421 20.58 6.49 -0.09
N ILE A 422 21.74 6.43 0.56
CA ILE A 422 22.31 7.50 1.38
C ILE A 422 23.70 7.83 0.84
N GLY A 423 24.01 9.12 0.72
CA GLY A 423 25.33 9.60 0.32
C GLY A 423 25.27 10.96 -0.37
N THR A 424 26.41 11.41 -0.89
CA THR A 424 26.49 12.58 -1.77
C THR A 424 25.74 12.37 -3.09
N ARG A 425 25.53 13.44 -3.87
CA ARG A 425 24.89 13.40 -5.19
C ARG A 425 25.52 12.35 -6.13
N ASP A 426 26.85 12.28 -6.17
CA ASP A 426 27.60 11.31 -6.98
C ASP A 426 27.45 9.86 -6.47
N GLU A 427 27.49 9.64 -5.16
CA GLU A 427 27.34 8.31 -4.54
C GLU A 427 25.90 7.79 -4.72
N VAL A 428 24.90 8.65 -4.53
CA VAL A 428 23.48 8.35 -4.76
C VAL A 428 23.24 8.02 -6.23
N ALA A 429 23.76 8.83 -7.16
CA ALA A 429 23.67 8.55 -8.60
C ALA A 429 24.33 7.20 -8.97
N THR A 430 25.53 6.93 -8.43
CA THR A 430 26.26 5.67 -8.63
C THR A 430 25.47 4.47 -8.11
N LYS A 431 24.88 4.56 -6.91
CA LYS A 431 24.11 3.48 -6.30
C LYS A 431 22.80 3.22 -7.04
N LEU A 432 22.11 4.26 -7.51
CA LEU A 432 20.93 4.15 -8.37
C LEU A 432 21.24 3.53 -9.73
N ALA A 433 22.36 3.91 -10.35
CA ALA A 433 22.82 3.30 -11.60
C ALA A 433 23.16 1.80 -11.41
N ALA A 434 23.73 1.42 -10.26
CA ALA A 434 23.98 0.02 -9.93
C ALA A 434 22.68 -0.79 -9.75
N TYR A 435 21.66 -0.26 -9.08
CA TYR A 435 20.34 -0.90 -8.99
C TYR A 435 19.64 -1.01 -10.36
N ARG A 436 19.73 0.03 -11.21
CA ARG A 436 19.25 0.01 -12.60
C ARG A 436 19.94 -1.09 -13.42
N ALA A 437 21.27 -1.26 -13.27
CA ALA A 437 22.01 -2.34 -13.93
C ALA A 437 21.61 -3.75 -13.44
N LEU A 438 21.08 -3.88 -12.22
CA LEU A 438 20.46 -5.10 -11.70
C LEU A 438 18.97 -5.26 -12.14
N GLY A 439 18.50 -4.41 -13.05
CA GLY A 439 17.16 -4.50 -13.63
C GLY A 439 16.04 -3.88 -12.80
N VAL A 440 16.33 -2.97 -11.86
CA VAL A 440 15.31 -2.13 -11.21
C VAL A 440 14.74 -1.14 -12.23
N ASP A 441 13.43 -1.19 -12.45
CA ASP A 441 12.70 -0.29 -13.36
C ASP A 441 12.21 0.99 -12.65
N GLU A 442 12.09 0.96 -11.32
CA GLU A 442 11.57 2.06 -10.50
C GLU A 442 12.08 2.01 -9.05
N VAL A 443 12.49 3.14 -8.48
CA VAL A 443 12.82 3.24 -7.04
C VAL A 443 11.72 4.01 -6.32
N VAL A 444 11.17 3.41 -5.26
CA VAL A 444 10.09 3.96 -4.44
C VAL A 444 10.70 4.55 -3.17
N CYS A 445 10.80 5.88 -3.16
CA CYS A 445 11.63 6.64 -2.24
C CYS A 445 10.87 7.07 -0.97
N TRP A 446 11.34 6.59 0.18
CA TRP A 446 11.02 7.13 1.51
C TRP A 446 12.05 8.21 1.88
N PHE A 447 11.69 9.49 1.80
CA PHE A 447 12.64 10.59 2.08
C PHE A 447 12.85 10.78 3.58
N MET A 448 14.09 10.55 4.01
CA MET A 448 14.47 10.54 5.43
C MET A 448 14.33 11.93 6.06
N ASP A 449 14.75 12.96 5.32
CA ASP A 449 14.83 14.35 5.74
C ASP A 449 13.54 15.16 5.55
N TRP A 450 12.58 14.68 4.75
CA TRP A 450 11.31 15.37 4.47
C TRP A 450 10.42 15.48 5.72
N PRO A 451 9.78 16.64 6.01
CA PRO A 451 9.70 17.87 5.20
C PRO A 451 10.77 18.93 5.52
N LEU A 452 11.87 18.54 6.18
CA LEU A 452 12.84 19.44 6.81
C LEU A 452 14.22 19.48 6.11
N GLY A 453 14.31 18.87 4.93
CA GLY A 453 15.47 18.83 4.05
C GLY A 453 15.02 18.64 2.60
N ASP A 454 15.95 18.77 1.66
CA ASP A 454 15.68 18.92 0.23
C ASP A 454 15.92 17.63 -0.59
N SER A 455 16.18 16.45 0.01
CA SER A 455 16.48 15.22 -0.75
C SER A 455 15.44 14.87 -1.82
N LEU A 456 14.15 15.17 -1.57
CA LEU A 456 13.06 15.00 -2.53
C LEU A 456 13.20 15.92 -3.77
N ARG A 457 13.77 17.12 -3.61
CA ARG A 457 14.10 18.03 -4.71
C ARG A 457 15.41 17.61 -5.38
N THR A 458 16.48 17.45 -4.57
CA THR A 458 17.83 17.13 -5.04
C THR A 458 17.88 15.83 -5.85
N LEU A 459 17.11 14.81 -5.47
CA LEU A 459 17.04 13.57 -6.24
C LEU A 459 16.49 13.79 -7.67
N ALA A 460 15.51 14.69 -7.82
CA ALA A 460 14.85 14.96 -9.10
C ALA A 460 15.57 16.03 -9.96
N GLU A 461 16.06 17.10 -9.34
CA GLU A 461 16.70 18.24 -10.02
C GLU A 461 18.21 18.02 -10.26
N ASP A 462 18.94 17.41 -9.31
CA ASP A 462 20.40 17.25 -9.41
C ASP A 462 20.81 15.82 -9.83
N VAL A 463 20.28 14.78 -9.15
CA VAL A 463 20.75 13.38 -9.32
C VAL A 463 20.15 12.71 -10.56
N ARG A 464 18.84 12.82 -10.80
CA ARG A 464 18.17 12.19 -11.95
C ARG A 464 18.81 12.54 -13.31
N PRO A 465 19.22 13.79 -13.60
CA PRO A 465 19.95 14.12 -14.82
C PRO A 465 21.26 13.33 -14.99
N MET A 466 21.97 13.03 -13.90
CA MET A 466 23.24 12.27 -13.93
C MET A 466 23.01 10.83 -14.40
N LEU A 467 21.87 10.22 -14.06
CA LEU A 467 21.48 8.87 -14.50
C LEU A 467 21.22 8.75 -16.01
N SER A 468 21.12 9.89 -16.72
CA SER A 468 20.93 9.95 -18.17
C SER A 468 22.25 10.18 -18.94
N GLY A 469 23.36 10.43 -18.22
CA GLY A 469 24.69 10.69 -18.80
C GLY A 469 25.63 9.48 -18.81
N THR A 470 25.16 8.33 -18.35
CA THR A 470 25.84 7.03 -18.27
C THR A 470 25.12 5.97 -19.09
#